data_AF-A0A817YCC3-F1
#
_entry.id   AF-A0A817YCC3-F1
#
_cell.length_a   1.000
_cell.length_b   1.000
_cell.length_c   1.000
_cell.angle_alpha   90.00
_cell.angle_beta   90.00
_cell.angle_gamma   90.00
#
_symmetry.space_group_name_H-M   'P 1'
#
loop_
_entity.id
_entity.type
_entity.pdbx_description
1 polymer ?
#
loop_
_entity_poly.entity_id
_entity_poly.type
_entity_poly.pdbx_seq_one_letter_code
_entity_poly.pdbx_strand_id
1 'polypeptide(L)'
;MQTNTTASSLVGTATIFIQNLPNIPSMLKEGETIAKLNEAEICRSCSVLCTAEYCVETIQQLEDKMKEKITKSLVDKISFESERNIFKVIIAESIQILIQDLENACEPALTAMTKLSWQTIETVGDQSLYVTTIINHLKSIVPIIRNHLGSSRKYFIQFCTTFVDSFIKKFINHLYRCKLINTIGAEQLLLDTHSLKTVLLDLPSINLTVSRKPPQNFTKIVLKNMTRAEMILKVVLTPYDSPRQFVKNYLQLMNNDGDISSFQKVLEMKGIRKPEQAHLIERLKREHAAIIASHQQQIQQQ
;
A
#
# COMPACT_ATOMS: atom_id res chain seq x y z
N MET A 1 -41.02 -26.53 9.13
CA MET A 1 -40.10 -26.16 10.23
C MET A 1 -38.72 -26.84 10.04
N GLN A 2 -38.17 -26.83 8.81
CA GLN A 2 -36.96 -27.59 8.43
C GLN A 2 -35.99 -26.81 7.52
N THR A 3 -36.06 -25.47 7.48
CA THR A 3 -35.22 -24.64 6.61
C THR A 3 -33.99 -24.03 7.31
N ASN A 4 -33.85 -24.18 8.63
CA ASN A 4 -32.74 -23.57 9.39
C ASN A 4 -31.50 -24.46 9.53
N THR A 5 -31.57 -25.76 9.18
CA THR A 5 -30.47 -26.71 9.45
C THR A 5 -29.40 -26.71 8.35
N THR A 6 -29.77 -26.44 7.09
CA THR A 6 -28.83 -26.40 5.95
C THR A 6 -28.01 -25.12 5.90
N ALA A 7 -28.61 -23.96 6.20
CA ALA A 7 -27.89 -22.69 6.31
C ALA A 7 -26.87 -22.70 7.46
N SER A 8 -27.22 -23.32 8.61
CA SER A 8 -26.27 -23.49 9.72
C SER A 8 -25.15 -24.48 9.39
N SER A 9 -25.38 -25.46 8.51
CA SER A 9 -24.35 -26.40 8.05
C SER A 9 -23.40 -25.80 7.02
N LEU A 10 -23.87 -24.88 6.16
CA LEU A 10 -23.05 -24.15 5.18
C LEU A 10 -22.24 -23.04 5.84
N VAL A 11 -22.85 -22.29 6.78
CA VAL A 11 -22.13 -21.41 7.71
C VAL A 11 -21.19 -22.24 8.56
N GLY A 12 -21.56 -23.44 8.98
CA GLY A 12 -20.71 -24.40 9.69
C GLY A 12 -19.52 -24.86 8.84
N THR A 13 -19.69 -25.22 7.57
CA THR A 13 -18.58 -25.60 6.68
C THR A 13 -17.74 -24.42 6.24
N ALA A 14 -18.31 -23.24 6.04
CA ALA A 14 -17.55 -22.03 5.79
C ALA A 14 -16.83 -21.56 7.06
N THR A 15 -17.42 -21.75 8.24
CA THR A 15 -16.78 -21.50 9.54
C THR A 15 -15.74 -22.57 9.82
N ILE A 16 -15.90 -23.83 9.39
CA ILE A 16 -14.90 -24.90 9.45
C ILE A 16 -13.81 -24.68 8.40
N PHE A 17 -14.11 -24.08 7.24
CA PHE A 17 -13.12 -23.66 6.25
C PHE A 17 -12.39 -22.40 6.72
N ILE A 18 -13.06 -21.48 7.41
CA ILE A 18 -12.54 -20.29 8.11
C ILE A 18 -11.87 -20.66 9.45
N GLN A 19 -12.16 -21.84 10.03
CA GLN A 19 -11.58 -22.46 11.25
C GLN A 19 -10.52 -23.51 10.90
N ASN A 20 -10.39 -23.90 9.63
CA ASN A 20 -9.24 -24.61 9.05
C ASN A 20 -8.35 -23.70 8.18
N LEU A 21 -8.83 -22.51 7.78
CA LEU A 21 -8.01 -21.36 7.38
C LEU A 21 -7.09 -20.85 8.50
N PRO A 22 -7.42 -20.92 9.81
CA PRO A 22 -6.50 -20.76 10.91
C PRO A 22 -5.60 -21.98 11.03
N ASN A 23 -5.66 -23.05 10.22
CA ASN A 23 -4.53 -23.99 10.14
C ASN A 23 -3.41 -23.47 9.23
N ILE A 24 -3.52 -22.24 8.74
CA ILE A 24 -2.38 -21.47 8.22
C ILE A 24 -1.70 -20.69 9.39
N PRO A 25 -2.44 -20.02 10.30
CA PRO A 25 -1.87 -19.44 11.53
C PRO A 25 -1.92 -20.27 12.84
N SER A 26 -2.44 -21.51 12.89
CA SER A 26 -2.40 -22.38 14.09
C SER A 26 -1.05 -23.08 14.22
N MET A 27 -0.24 -23.02 13.16
CA MET A 27 1.21 -23.17 13.21
C MET A 27 1.93 -21.86 13.63
N LEU A 28 1.22 -20.75 13.82
CA LEU A 28 1.76 -19.42 14.14
C LEU A 28 1.11 -18.79 15.39
N LYS A 29 0.63 -19.62 16.32
CA LYS A 29 0.45 -19.22 17.71
C LYS A 29 1.54 -19.85 18.57
N GLU A 30 2.77 -19.44 18.29
CA GLU A 30 3.87 -19.35 19.27
C GLU A 30 4.97 -18.48 18.65
N GLY A 31 4.92 -17.18 18.94
CA GLY A 31 6.11 -16.35 19.16
C GLY A 31 7.20 -16.16 18.08
N GLU A 32 7.14 -16.75 16.89
CA GLU A 32 8.27 -16.71 15.95
C GLU A 32 7.87 -16.18 14.55
N THR A 33 8.76 -15.34 14.00
CA THR A 33 8.78 -14.71 12.66
C THR A 33 7.84 -15.34 11.62
N ILE A 34 6.91 -14.55 11.07
CA ILE A 34 6.05 -14.93 9.94
C ILE A 34 6.95 -15.45 8.81
N ALA A 35 6.94 -16.77 8.58
CA ALA A 35 7.73 -17.38 7.53
C ALA A 35 7.25 -16.88 6.17
N LYS A 36 8.20 -16.54 5.29
CA LYS A 36 7.94 -16.14 3.90
C LYS A 36 7.23 -17.28 3.17
N LEU A 37 6.17 -16.95 2.43
CA LEU A 37 5.44 -17.94 1.64
C LEU A 37 6.34 -18.53 0.54
N ASN A 38 6.29 -19.85 0.39
CA ASN A 38 6.85 -20.51 -0.78
C ASN A 38 5.87 -20.44 -1.97
N GLU A 39 6.34 -20.80 -3.16
CA GLU A 39 5.54 -20.77 -4.39
C GLU A 39 4.28 -21.64 -4.30
N ALA A 40 4.35 -22.79 -3.62
CA ALA A 40 3.19 -23.67 -3.43
C ALA A 40 2.11 -23.02 -2.55
N GLU A 41 2.50 -22.24 -1.54
CA GLU A 41 1.58 -21.48 -0.67
C GLU A 41 0.93 -20.30 -1.39
N ILE A 42 1.69 -19.61 -2.24
CA ILE A 42 1.16 -18.57 -3.13
C ILE A 42 0.12 -19.20 -4.08
N CYS A 43 0.45 -20.31 -4.72
CA CYS A 43 -0.45 -21.06 -5.59
C CYS A 43 -1.73 -21.49 -4.86
N ARG A 44 -1.60 -22.04 -3.64
CA ARG A 44 -2.75 -22.41 -2.80
C ARG A 44 -3.66 -21.21 -2.51
N SER A 45 -3.08 -20.08 -2.10
CA SER A 45 -3.84 -18.85 -1.81
C SER A 45 -4.59 -18.34 -3.05
N CYS A 46 -3.94 -18.32 -4.22
CA CYS A 46 -4.60 -17.97 -5.47
C CYS A 46 -5.71 -18.96 -5.85
N SER A 47 -5.51 -20.27 -5.63
CA SER A 47 -6.51 -21.30 -5.93
C SER A 47 -7.75 -21.18 -5.04
N VAL A 48 -7.57 -20.89 -3.74
CA VAL A 48 -8.66 -20.59 -2.80
C VAL A 48 -9.45 -19.37 -3.27
N LEU A 49 -8.75 -18.30 -3.68
CA LEU A 49 -9.37 -17.10 -4.21
C LEU A 49 -10.23 -17.39 -5.45
N CYS A 50 -9.68 -18.09 -6.46
CA CYS A 50 -10.39 -18.44 -7.68
C CYS A 50 -11.60 -19.35 -7.41
N THR A 51 -11.48 -20.27 -6.44
CA THR A 51 -12.60 -21.14 -6.04
C THR A 51 -13.70 -20.33 -5.36
N ALA A 52 -13.34 -19.40 -4.48
CA ALA A 52 -14.31 -18.52 -3.82
C ALA A 52 -15.01 -17.60 -4.83
N GLU A 53 -14.30 -17.07 -5.83
CA GLU A 53 -14.92 -16.34 -6.96
C GLU A 53 -15.96 -17.21 -7.68
N TYR A 54 -15.60 -18.44 -8.04
CA TYR A 54 -16.52 -19.35 -8.70
C TYR A 54 -17.77 -19.65 -7.86
N CYS A 55 -17.61 -19.80 -6.54
CA CYS A 55 -18.73 -19.95 -5.62
C CYS A 55 -19.65 -18.71 -5.61
N VAL A 56 -19.10 -17.50 -5.59
CA VAL A 56 -19.89 -16.26 -5.67
C VAL A 56 -20.73 -16.23 -6.95
N GLU A 57 -20.12 -16.53 -8.10
CA GLU A 57 -20.80 -16.54 -9.39
C GLU A 57 -21.89 -17.62 -9.46
N THR A 58 -21.60 -18.82 -8.94
CA THR A 58 -22.56 -19.94 -8.94
C THR A 58 -23.76 -19.65 -8.04
N ILE A 59 -23.54 -19.06 -6.85
CA ILE A 59 -24.63 -18.68 -5.94
C ILE A 59 -25.49 -17.58 -6.57
N GLN A 60 -24.89 -16.62 -7.27
CA GLN A 60 -25.64 -15.60 -8.01
C GLN A 60 -26.53 -16.24 -9.08
N GLN A 61 -25.96 -17.11 -9.91
CA GLN A 61 -26.71 -17.81 -10.96
C GLN A 61 -27.83 -18.69 -10.39
N LEU A 62 -27.63 -19.30 -9.22
CA LEU A 62 -28.65 -20.06 -8.51
C LEU A 62 -29.81 -19.16 -8.04
N GLU A 63 -29.49 -18.01 -7.44
CA GLU A 63 -30.50 -17.03 -7.02
C GLU A 63 -31.36 -16.57 -8.20
N ASP A 64 -30.72 -16.21 -9.31
CA ASP A 64 -31.40 -15.72 -10.52
C ASP A 64 -32.32 -16.81 -11.09
N LYS A 65 -31.84 -18.05 -11.23
CA LYS A 65 -32.65 -19.19 -11.69
C LYS A 65 -33.82 -19.51 -10.76
N MET A 66 -33.63 -19.40 -9.45
CA MET A 66 -34.73 -19.62 -8.50
C MET A 66 -35.81 -18.54 -8.63
N LYS A 67 -35.40 -17.27 -8.80
CA LYS A 67 -36.32 -16.14 -9.02
C LYS A 67 -37.12 -16.28 -10.31
N GLU A 68 -36.55 -16.86 -11.37
CA GLU A 68 -37.27 -17.16 -12.61
C GLU A 68 -38.35 -18.24 -12.48
N LYS A 69 -38.17 -19.19 -11.54
CA LYS A 69 -39.03 -20.38 -11.42
C LYS A 69 -40.10 -20.27 -10.33
N ILE A 70 -39.98 -19.34 -9.39
CA ILE A 70 -40.91 -19.20 -8.26
C ILE A 70 -42.09 -18.27 -8.59
N THR A 71 -43.17 -18.40 -7.81
CA THR A 71 -44.31 -17.48 -7.86
C THR A 71 -43.87 -16.04 -7.58
N LYS A 72 -44.37 -15.08 -8.39
CA LYS A 72 -44.01 -13.65 -8.33
C LYS A 72 -44.07 -13.03 -6.92
N SER A 73 -45.01 -13.45 -6.07
CA SER A 73 -45.17 -12.96 -4.70
C SER A 73 -44.04 -13.34 -3.73
N LEU A 74 -43.18 -14.30 -4.11
CA LEU A 74 -42.08 -14.80 -3.28
C LEU A 74 -40.70 -14.37 -3.79
N VAL A 75 -40.61 -13.78 -4.99
CA VAL A 75 -39.34 -13.39 -5.63
C VAL A 75 -38.52 -12.44 -4.74
N ASP A 76 -39.16 -11.43 -4.17
CA ASP A 76 -38.51 -10.41 -3.33
C ASP A 76 -38.04 -10.94 -1.97
N LYS A 77 -38.46 -12.16 -1.59
CA LYS A 77 -38.06 -12.81 -0.34
C LYS A 77 -36.84 -13.71 -0.50
N ILE A 78 -36.38 -13.94 -1.72
CA ILE A 78 -35.19 -14.75 -2.00
C ILE A 78 -33.97 -13.84 -2.15
N SER A 79 -33.00 -14.07 -1.28
CA SER A 79 -31.66 -13.46 -1.37
C SER A 79 -30.64 -14.44 -0.81
N PHE A 80 -29.56 -14.65 -1.56
CA PHE A 80 -28.37 -15.38 -1.12
C PHE A 80 -27.18 -14.43 -0.93
N GLU A 81 -27.45 -13.15 -0.68
CA GLU A 81 -26.38 -12.16 -0.48
C GLU A 81 -25.54 -12.48 0.76
N SER A 82 -26.14 -13.00 1.84
CA SER A 82 -25.42 -13.46 3.02
C SER A 82 -24.39 -14.54 2.69
N GLU A 83 -24.78 -15.53 1.89
CA GLU A 83 -23.96 -16.66 1.48
C GLU A 83 -22.86 -16.20 0.52
N ARG A 84 -23.17 -15.32 -0.44
CA ARG A 84 -22.15 -14.71 -1.31
C ARG A 84 -21.13 -13.91 -0.52
N ASN A 85 -21.56 -13.16 0.48
CA ASN A 85 -20.67 -12.32 1.27
C ASN A 85 -19.59 -13.11 2.01
N ILE A 86 -19.88 -14.35 2.44
CA ILE A 86 -18.88 -15.25 3.03
C ILE A 86 -17.71 -15.48 2.06
N PHE A 87 -18.00 -15.80 0.80
CA PHE A 87 -16.96 -16.02 -0.21
C PHE A 87 -16.25 -14.73 -0.63
N LYS A 88 -16.95 -13.58 -0.67
CA LYS A 88 -16.30 -12.27 -0.90
C LYS A 88 -15.28 -11.95 0.19
N VAL A 89 -15.55 -12.31 1.45
CA VAL A 89 -14.57 -12.16 2.56
C VAL A 89 -13.36 -13.06 2.34
N ILE A 90 -13.55 -14.33 1.95
CA ILE A 90 -12.45 -15.25 1.65
C ILE A 90 -11.54 -14.71 0.54
N ILE A 91 -12.13 -14.12 -0.51
CA ILE A 91 -11.39 -13.46 -1.60
C ILE A 91 -10.54 -12.30 -1.03
N ALA A 92 -11.14 -11.44 -0.21
CA ALA A 92 -10.44 -10.29 0.38
C ALA A 92 -9.26 -10.72 1.27
N GLU A 93 -9.46 -11.72 2.13
CA GLU A 93 -8.40 -12.27 3.00
C GLU A 93 -7.28 -12.94 2.19
N SER A 94 -7.62 -13.66 1.13
CA SER A 94 -6.63 -14.29 0.24
C SER A 94 -5.73 -13.24 -0.43
N ILE A 95 -6.32 -12.12 -0.88
CA ILE A 95 -5.55 -10.98 -1.41
C ILE A 95 -4.67 -10.38 -0.31
N GLN A 96 -5.21 -10.20 0.90
CA GLN A 96 -4.49 -9.57 2.00
C GLN A 96 -3.26 -10.38 2.45
N ILE A 97 -3.36 -11.72 2.50
CA ILE A 97 -2.22 -12.60 2.81
C ILE A 97 -1.10 -12.44 1.78
N LEU A 98 -1.45 -12.42 0.48
CA LEU A 98 -0.47 -12.22 -0.60
C LEU A 98 0.22 -10.85 -0.50
N ILE A 99 -0.52 -9.81 -0.12
CA ILE A 99 0.02 -8.46 0.08
C ILE A 99 1.02 -8.47 1.25
N GLN A 100 0.63 -9.04 2.39
CA GLN A 100 1.48 -9.10 3.58
C GLN A 100 2.77 -9.88 3.32
N ASP A 101 2.70 -11.01 2.61
CA ASP A 101 3.90 -11.77 2.23
C ASP A 101 4.88 -10.92 1.41
N LEU A 102 4.39 -10.22 0.38
CA LEU A 102 5.25 -9.39 -0.46
C LEU A 102 5.81 -8.19 0.30
N GLU A 103 5.03 -7.56 1.18
CA GLU A 103 5.52 -6.48 2.02
C GLU A 103 6.58 -6.96 3.02
N ASN A 104 6.35 -8.11 3.65
CA ASN A 104 7.29 -8.71 4.60
C ASN A 104 8.60 -9.11 3.91
N ALA A 105 8.54 -9.58 2.66
CA ALA A 105 9.74 -9.82 1.86
C ALA A 105 10.55 -8.52 1.62
N CYS A 106 9.89 -7.36 1.51
CA CYS A 106 10.56 -6.07 1.31
C CYS A 106 11.07 -5.43 2.62
N GLU A 107 10.52 -5.81 3.78
CA GLU A 107 10.79 -5.18 5.08
C GLU A 107 12.28 -5.19 5.49
N PRO A 108 13.06 -6.28 5.29
CA PRO A 108 14.49 -6.27 5.62
C PRO A 108 15.28 -5.22 4.83
N ALA A 109 14.94 -5.01 3.56
CA ALA A 109 15.58 -3.99 2.72
C ALA A 109 15.20 -2.58 3.17
N LEU A 110 13.92 -2.34 3.52
CA LEU A 110 13.48 -1.08 4.10
C LEU A 110 14.17 -0.79 5.44
N THR A 111 14.35 -1.82 6.28
CA THR A 111 15.10 -1.69 7.54
C THR A 111 16.56 -1.36 7.27
N ALA A 112 17.20 -2.01 6.30
CA ALA A 112 18.57 -1.72 5.90
C ALA A 112 18.75 -0.26 5.45
N MET A 113 17.80 0.27 4.66
CA MET A 113 17.77 1.68 4.25
C MET A 113 17.86 2.65 5.43
N THR A 114 17.14 2.38 6.53
CA THR A 114 17.15 3.25 7.71
C THR A 114 18.46 3.22 8.51
N LYS A 115 19.28 2.19 8.30
CA LYS A 115 20.59 2.00 8.97
C LYS A 115 21.76 2.56 8.17
N LEU A 116 21.54 2.95 6.92
CA LEU A 116 22.57 3.56 6.08
C LEU A 116 22.99 4.92 6.66
N SER A 117 24.30 5.18 6.64
CA SER A 117 24.84 6.46 7.07
C SER A 117 24.73 7.49 5.96
N TRP A 118 23.55 8.07 5.79
CA TRP A 118 23.27 9.03 4.73
C TRP A 118 24.14 10.31 4.80
N GLN A 119 24.74 10.61 5.95
CA GLN A 119 25.70 11.71 6.13
C GLN A 119 27.08 11.45 5.51
N THR A 120 27.46 10.19 5.27
CA THR A 120 28.81 9.84 4.78
C THR A 120 28.83 9.58 3.28
N ILE A 121 27.71 9.79 2.57
CA ILE A 121 27.67 9.63 1.13
C ILE A 121 28.30 10.86 0.49
N GLU A 122 29.33 10.64 -0.34
CA GLU A 122 30.12 11.69 -0.98
C GLU A 122 29.80 11.85 -2.48
N THR A 123 29.29 10.79 -3.12
CA THR A 123 28.94 10.78 -4.55
C THR A 123 27.59 10.12 -4.78
N VAL A 124 26.78 10.67 -5.69
CA VAL A 124 25.59 9.99 -6.21
C VAL A 124 26.05 8.92 -7.20
N GLY A 125 25.58 7.69 -7.01
CA GLY A 125 25.85 6.56 -7.88
C GLY A 125 24.58 6.02 -8.53
N ASP A 126 24.58 4.72 -8.84
CA ASP A 126 23.38 4.00 -9.24
C ASP A 126 22.42 3.80 -8.06
N GLN A 127 21.28 3.15 -8.30
CA GLN A 127 20.33 2.83 -7.25
C GLN A 127 20.98 2.01 -6.11
N SER A 128 20.61 2.32 -4.86
CA SER A 128 21.10 1.63 -3.68
C SER A 128 20.72 0.15 -3.63
N LEU A 129 21.52 -0.66 -2.92
CA LEU A 129 21.29 -2.11 -2.78
C LEU A 129 19.90 -2.46 -2.23
N TYR A 130 19.36 -1.66 -1.31
CA TYR A 130 18.02 -1.91 -0.78
C TYR A 130 16.93 -1.80 -1.86
N VAL A 131 17.08 -0.85 -2.80
CA VAL A 131 16.19 -0.68 -3.95
C VAL A 131 16.27 -1.91 -4.86
N THR A 132 17.50 -2.33 -5.19
CA THR A 132 17.73 -3.56 -5.98
C THR A 132 17.09 -4.78 -5.34
N THR A 133 17.22 -4.93 -4.02
CA THR A 133 16.64 -6.05 -3.26
C THR A 133 15.11 -6.04 -3.32
N ILE A 134 14.48 -4.88 -3.10
CA ILE A 134 13.03 -4.72 -3.22
C ILE A 134 12.57 -5.08 -4.63
N ILE A 135 13.22 -4.52 -5.67
CA ILE A 135 12.87 -4.78 -7.07
C ILE A 135 12.97 -6.27 -7.39
N ASN A 136 13.98 -6.97 -6.87
CA ASN A 136 14.13 -8.41 -7.06
C ASN A 136 12.98 -9.20 -6.41
N HIS A 137 12.55 -8.82 -5.21
CA HIS A 137 11.37 -9.44 -4.58
C HIS A 137 10.11 -9.24 -5.42
N LEU A 138 9.85 -8.00 -5.88
CA LEU A 138 8.72 -7.70 -6.77
C LEU A 138 8.77 -8.55 -8.05
N LYS A 139 9.94 -8.61 -8.70
CA LYS A 139 10.15 -9.40 -9.94
C LYS A 139 10.00 -10.90 -9.73
N SER A 140 10.29 -11.41 -8.53
CA SER A 140 10.17 -12.84 -8.23
C SER A 140 8.73 -13.26 -7.90
N ILE A 141 7.96 -12.44 -7.18
CA ILE A 141 6.66 -12.84 -6.61
C ILE A 141 5.49 -12.42 -7.50
N VAL A 142 5.51 -11.19 -8.03
CA VAL A 142 4.36 -10.62 -8.75
C VAL A 142 4.01 -11.42 -10.02
N PRO A 143 4.96 -11.91 -10.83
CA PRO A 143 4.64 -12.75 -11.98
C PRO A 143 3.98 -14.08 -11.60
N ILE A 144 4.37 -14.69 -10.47
CA ILE A 144 3.79 -15.94 -9.98
C ILE A 144 2.31 -15.73 -9.64
N ILE A 145 2.01 -14.70 -8.84
CA ILE A 145 0.63 -14.34 -8.48
C ILE A 145 -0.19 -14.02 -9.74
N ARG A 146 0.39 -13.25 -10.68
CA ARG A 146 -0.27 -12.92 -11.95
C ARG A 146 -0.65 -14.15 -12.75
N ASN A 147 0.24 -15.14 -12.82
CA ASN A 147 0.01 -16.37 -13.58
C ASN A 147 -1.10 -17.21 -12.95
N HIS A 148 -1.11 -17.36 -11.63
CA HIS A 148 -2.16 -18.11 -10.92
C HIS A 148 -3.53 -17.40 -10.92
N LEU A 149 -3.56 -16.07 -11.05
CA LEU A 149 -4.79 -15.28 -11.16
C LEU A 149 -5.15 -14.92 -12.62
N GLY A 150 -4.66 -15.70 -13.60
CA GLY A 150 -4.85 -15.42 -15.02
C GLY A 150 -6.32 -15.33 -15.45
N SER A 151 -7.17 -16.24 -14.94
CA SER A 151 -8.62 -16.23 -15.16
C SER A 151 -9.34 -15.11 -14.41
N SER A 152 -8.70 -14.56 -13.38
CA SER A 152 -9.31 -13.72 -12.35
C SER A 152 -8.61 -12.37 -12.27
N ARG A 153 -8.31 -11.79 -13.44
CA ARG A 153 -7.47 -10.59 -13.60
C ARG A 153 -7.88 -9.40 -12.72
N LYS A 154 -9.18 -9.23 -12.44
CA LYS A 154 -9.69 -8.17 -11.56
C LYS A 154 -9.08 -8.22 -10.17
N TYR A 155 -8.89 -9.42 -9.61
CA TYR A 155 -8.27 -9.62 -8.29
C TYR A 155 -6.76 -9.45 -8.32
N PHE A 156 -6.08 -9.80 -9.41
CA PHE A 156 -4.66 -9.47 -9.58
C PHE A 156 -4.42 -7.94 -9.60
N ILE A 157 -5.28 -7.19 -10.31
CA ILE A 157 -5.22 -5.73 -10.32
C ILE A 157 -5.52 -5.16 -8.93
N GLN A 158 -6.52 -5.71 -8.22
CA GLN A 158 -6.82 -5.33 -6.85
C GLN A 158 -5.64 -5.58 -5.92
N PHE A 159 -5.00 -6.76 -6.00
CA PHE A 159 -3.76 -7.08 -5.29
C PHE A 159 -2.69 -6.02 -5.54
N CYS A 160 -2.37 -5.73 -6.81
CA CYS A 160 -1.35 -4.72 -7.14
C CYS A 160 -1.71 -3.35 -6.57
N THR A 161 -2.97 -2.93 -6.72
CA THR A 161 -3.44 -1.61 -6.28
C THR A 161 -3.38 -1.43 -4.77
N THR A 162 -3.85 -2.42 -4.02
CA THR A 162 -3.82 -2.39 -2.56
C THR A 162 -2.40 -2.53 -2.03
N PHE A 163 -1.57 -3.37 -2.66
CA PHE A 163 -0.14 -3.47 -2.34
C PHE A 163 0.56 -2.13 -2.49
N VAL A 164 0.47 -1.45 -3.64
CA VAL A 164 1.19 -0.18 -3.81
C VAL A 164 0.68 0.91 -2.85
N ASP A 165 -0.62 0.95 -2.57
CA ASP A 165 -1.17 1.95 -1.64
C ASP A 165 -0.65 1.75 -0.21
N SER A 166 -0.54 0.50 0.26
CA SER A 166 -0.01 0.16 1.58
C SER A 166 1.53 0.23 1.65
N PHE A 167 2.20 -0.37 0.67
CA PHE A 167 3.66 -0.42 0.58
C PHE A 167 4.29 0.98 0.49
N ILE A 168 3.73 1.91 -0.30
CA ILE A 168 4.29 3.26 -0.41
C ILE A 168 4.16 4.01 0.93
N LYS A 169 3.06 3.82 1.68
CA LYS A 169 2.92 4.38 3.04
C LYS A 169 3.98 3.81 3.98
N LYS A 170 4.23 2.49 3.91
CA LYS A 170 5.29 1.81 4.67
C LYS A 170 6.69 2.32 4.28
N PHE A 171 6.95 2.54 2.99
CA PHE A 171 8.19 3.14 2.49
C PHE A 171 8.39 4.55 3.03
N ILE A 172 7.38 5.43 2.95
CA ILE A 172 7.45 6.80 3.50
C ILE A 172 7.70 6.77 5.02
N ASN A 173 7.11 5.84 5.76
CA ASN A 173 7.36 5.68 7.18
C ASN A 173 8.82 5.31 7.47
N HIS A 174 9.45 4.48 6.63
CA HIS A 174 10.88 4.19 6.73
C HIS A 174 11.74 5.37 6.29
N LEU A 175 11.33 6.10 5.27
CA LEU A 175 12.02 7.30 4.80
C LEU A 175 12.18 8.34 5.91
N TYR A 176 11.12 8.58 6.70
CA TYR A 176 11.19 9.45 7.88
C TYR A 176 12.12 8.96 8.99
N ARG A 177 12.55 7.70 8.96
CA ARG A 177 13.51 7.13 9.93
C ARG A 177 14.95 7.29 9.45
N CYS A 178 15.20 7.66 8.20
CA CYS A 178 16.52 8.05 7.72
C CYS A 178 16.87 9.41 8.32
N LYS A 179 17.95 9.50 9.12
CA LYS A 179 18.33 10.72 9.83
C LYS A 179 19.71 11.19 9.42
N LEU A 180 19.99 12.47 9.69
CA LEU A 180 21.27 13.12 9.41
C LEU A 180 21.64 12.98 7.92
N ILE A 181 20.72 13.35 7.04
CA ILE A 181 20.92 13.23 5.60
C ILE A 181 21.64 14.48 5.10
N ASN A 182 22.85 14.31 4.53
CA ASN A 182 23.57 15.39 3.86
C ASN A 182 22.98 15.65 2.46
N THR A 183 23.47 16.67 1.74
CA THR A 183 22.94 17.00 0.40
C THR A 183 23.05 15.83 -0.57
N ILE A 184 24.21 15.19 -0.67
CA ILE A 184 24.46 14.10 -1.64
C ILE A 184 23.66 12.84 -1.30
N GLY A 185 23.53 12.50 -0.02
CA GLY A 185 22.69 11.40 0.45
C GLY A 185 21.20 11.66 0.20
N ALA A 186 20.75 12.91 0.26
CA ALA A 186 19.38 13.26 -0.13
C ALA A 186 19.17 13.16 -1.66
N GLU A 187 20.17 13.50 -2.46
CA GLU A 187 20.15 13.29 -3.92
C GLU A 187 20.08 11.79 -4.26
N GLN A 188 20.89 10.96 -3.59
CA GLN A 188 20.85 9.50 -3.74
C GLN A 188 19.49 8.91 -3.34
N LEU A 189 18.92 9.32 -2.19
CA LEU A 189 17.58 8.88 -1.78
C LEU A 189 16.50 9.30 -2.78
N LEU A 190 16.65 10.47 -3.41
CA LEU A 190 15.70 10.94 -4.42
C LEU A 190 15.79 10.07 -5.69
N LEU A 191 16.99 9.72 -6.13
CA LEU A 191 17.23 8.76 -7.22
C LEU A 191 16.60 7.40 -6.87
N ASP A 192 16.89 6.87 -5.69
CA ASP A 192 16.37 5.60 -5.20
C ASP A 192 14.83 5.58 -5.18
N THR A 193 14.22 6.67 -4.72
CA THR A 193 12.77 6.86 -4.70
C THR A 193 12.19 6.87 -6.11
N HIS A 194 12.87 7.51 -7.06
CA HIS A 194 12.46 7.54 -8.45
C HIS A 194 12.56 6.17 -9.13
N SER A 195 13.61 5.40 -8.84
CA SER A 195 13.75 4.01 -9.32
C SER A 195 12.62 3.13 -8.82
N LEU A 196 12.29 3.21 -7.52
CA LEU A 196 11.13 2.49 -6.97
C LEU A 196 9.82 2.93 -7.62
N LYS A 197 9.60 4.24 -7.83
CA LYS A 197 8.40 4.76 -8.48
C LYS A 197 8.22 4.17 -9.88
N THR A 198 9.30 4.08 -10.64
CA THR A 198 9.28 3.53 -12.01
C THR A 198 8.88 2.06 -12.01
N VAL A 199 9.46 1.25 -11.14
CA VAL A 199 9.10 -0.18 -11.03
C VAL A 199 7.68 -0.39 -10.50
N LEU A 200 7.26 0.41 -9.52
CA LEU A 200 5.89 0.33 -8.98
C LEU A 200 4.84 0.76 -10.01
N LEU A 201 5.14 1.72 -10.88
CA LEU A 201 4.25 2.09 -11.99
C LEU A 201 4.04 0.94 -12.97
N ASP A 202 5.07 0.15 -13.23
CA ASP A 202 5.01 -1.00 -14.14
C ASP A 202 4.62 -2.32 -13.43
N LEU A 203 4.35 -2.30 -12.11
CA LEU A 203 4.15 -3.50 -11.31
C LEU A 203 3.19 -4.55 -11.91
N PRO A 204 2.00 -4.18 -12.43
CA PRO A 204 1.08 -5.17 -13.01
C PRO A 204 1.63 -5.85 -14.27
N SER A 205 2.58 -5.20 -14.94
CA SER A 205 3.20 -5.61 -16.19
C SER A 205 4.65 -6.08 -16.04
N ILE A 206 5.17 -6.13 -14.82
CA ILE A 206 6.56 -6.50 -14.55
C ILE A 206 6.88 -7.88 -15.17
N ASN A 207 8.01 -7.97 -15.88
CA ASN A 207 8.45 -9.17 -16.62
C ASN A 207 7.47 -9.66 -17.72
N LEU A 208 6.52 -8.84 -18.19
CA LEU A 208 5.80 -9.15 -19.42
C LEU A 208 6.64 -8.78 -20.65
N THR A 209 6.65 -9.67 -21.64
CA THR A 209 7.27 -9.41 -22.94
C THR A 209 6.48 -8.40 -23.78
N VAL A 210 5.15 -8.35 -23.58
CA VAL A 210 4.25 -7.39 -24.23
C VAL A 210 3.85 -6.33 -23.23
N SER A 211 4.24 -5.08 -23.49
CA SER A 211 3.87 -3.94 -22.65
C SER A 211 2.35 -3.76 -22.62
N ARG A 212 1.74 -4.00 -21.45
CA ARG A 212 0.34 -3.65 -21.18
C ARG A 212 0.32 -2.43 -20.29
N LYS A 213 -0.47 -1.41 -20.66
CA LYS A 213 -0.66 -0.24 -19.82
C LYS A 213 -1.43 -0.61 -18.55
N PRO A 214 -0.92 -0.31 -17.35
CA PRO A 214 -1.66 -0.48 -16.11
C PRO A 214 -2.94 0.38 -16.07
N PRO A 215 -3.95 -0.02 -15.29
CA PRO A 215 -5.19 0.76 -15.14
C PRO A 215 -4.93 2.19 -14.63
N GLN A 216 -5.73 3.16 -15.09
CA GLN A 216 -5.56 4.57 -14.71
C GLN A 216 -5.69 4.81 -13.20
N ASN A 217 -6.59 4.10 -12.52
CA ASN A 217 -6.74 4.26 -11.07
C ASN A 217 -5.47 3.81 -10.32
N PHE A 218 -4.89 2.69 -10.76
CA PHE A 218 -3.63 2.18 -10.22
C PHE A 218 -2.49 3.20 -10.39
N THR A 219 -2.30 3.72 -11.61
CA THR A 219 -1.21 4.68 -11.87
C THR A 219 -1.40 5.98 -11.11
N LYS A 220 -2.64 6.48 -10.97
CA LYS A 220 -2.95 7.66 -10.14
C LYS A 220 -2.54 7.48 -8.68
N ILE A 221 -2.77 6.31 -8.09
CA ILE A 221 -2.38 6.01 -6.70
C ILE A 221 -0.85 6.02 -6.56
N VAL A 222 -0.13 5.33 -7.45
CA VAL A 222 1.34 5.30 -7.42
C VAL A 222 1.92 6.69 -7.59
N LEU A 223 1.46 7.46 -8.58
CA LEU A 223 1.94 8.82 -8.84
C LEU A 223 1.69 9.73 -7.64
N LYS A 224 0.47 9.75 -7.10
CA LYS A 224 0.12 10.58 -5.95
C LYS A 224 1.01 10.29 -4.74
N ASN A 225 1.13 9.01 -4.37
CA ASN A 225 1.81 8.62 -3.14
C ASN A 225 3.34 8.70 -3.29
N MET A 226 3.91 8.29 -4.43
CA MET A 226 5.37 8.41 -4.66
C MET A 226 5.79 9.87 -4.84
N THR A 227 4.96 10.73 -5.45
CA THR A 227 5.27 12.16 -5.53
C THR A 227 5.39 12.76 -4.14
N ARG A 228 4.55 12.35 -3.17
CA ARG A 228 4.72 12.78 -1.77
C ARG A 228 6.09 12.41 -1.22
N ALA A 229 6.59 11.20 -1.48
CA ALA A 229 7.93 10.77 -1.07
C ALA A 229 9.04 11.63 -1.72
N GLU A 230 8.93 11.90 -3.02
CA GLU A 230 9.85 12.79 -3.74
C GLU A 230 9.83 14.21 -3.16
N MET A 231 8.66 14.76 -2.82
CA MET A 231 8.55 16.11 -2.25
C MET A 231 9.16 16.20 -0.85
N ILE A 232 9.01 15.18 -0.01
CA ILE A 232 9.70 15.10 1.30
C ILE A 232 11.22 15.24 1.11
N LEU A 233 11.80 14.50 0.16
CA LEU A 233 13.24 14.55 -0.11
C LEU A 233 13.67 15.87 -0.72
N LYS A 234 12.84 16.50 -1.57
CA LYS A 234 13.11 17.85 -2.08
C LYS A 234 13.14 18.91 -0.97
N VAL A 235 12.32 18.76 0.08
CA VAL A 235 12.43 19.63 1.26
C VAL A 235 13.76 19.37 1.98
N VAL A 236 14.15 18.11 2.17
CA VAL A 236 15.43 17.77 2.82
C VAL A 236 16.62 18.36 2.03
N LEU A 237 16.56 18.34 0.70
CA LEU A 237 17.54 18.97 -0.19
C LEU A 237 17.56 20.49 -0.14
N THR A 238 16.46 21.13 0.28
CA THR A 238 16.38 22.59 0.32
C THR A 238 17.44 23.14 1.28
N PRO A 239 18.31 24.08 0.85
CA PRO A 239 19.29 24.72 1.72
C PRO A 239 18.63 25.35 2.95
N TYR A 240 19.33 25.29 4.08
CA TYR A 240 18.88 25.92 5.33
C TYR A 240 19.60 27.25 5.54
N ASP A 241 19.32 28.22 4.66
CA ASP A 241 19.95 29.55 4.72
C ASP A 241 19.15 30.51 5.63
N SER A 242 17.82 30.38 5.63
CA SER A 242 16.92 31.22 6.43
C SER A 242 15.74 30.42 6.97
N PRO A 243 15.43 30.51 8.28
CA PRO A 243 14.27 29.86 8.88
C PRO A 243 12.94 30.18 8.19
N ARG A 244 12.76 31.44 7.77
CA ARG A 244 11.54 31.87 7.08
C ARG A 244 11.43 31.25 5.71
N GLN A 245 12.51 31.27 4.92
CA GLN A 245 12.48 30.75 3.56
C GLN A 245 12.31 29.22 3.57
N PHE A 246 12.96 28.53 4.50
CA PHE A 246 12.84 27.08 4.64
C PHE A 246 11.39 26.67 4.93
N VAL A 247 10.72 27.33 5.88
CA VAL A 247 9.30 27.05 6.21
C VAL A 247 8.39 27.32 5.01
N LYS A 248 8.62 28.41 4.26
CA LYS A 248 7.85 28.71 3.05
C LYS A 248 8.03 27.65 1.97
N ASN A 249 9.27 27.22 1.74
CA ASN A 249 9.59 26.17 0.77
C ASN A 249 8.94 24.84 1.17
N TYR A 250 8.97 24.48 2.47
CA TYR A 250 8.25 23.30 2.98
C TYR A 250 6.76 23.37 2.68
N LEU A 251 6.09 24.47 3.06
CA LEU A 251 4.65 24.65 2.84
C LEU A 251 4.32 24.57 1.34
N GLN A 252 5.10 25.22 0.48
CA GLN A 252 4.89 25.16 -0.96
C GLN A 252 5.04 23.73 -1.52
N LEU A 253 6.09 23.01 -1.13
CA LEU A 253 6.36 21.65 -1.61
C LEU A 253 5.36 20.62 -1.07
N MET A 254 4.81 20.85 0.12
CA MET A 254 3.88 19.94 0.78
C MET A 254 2.41 20.33 0.57
N ASN A 255 2.10 21.12 -0.47
CA ASN A 255 0.74 21.57 -0.81
C ASN A 255 0.04 22.30 0.36
N ASN A 256 0.78 23.18 1.03
CA ASN A 256 0.38 23.95 2.20
C ASN A 256 -0.06 23.09 3.40
N ASP A 257 0.41 21.84 3.49
CA ASP A 257 0.19 20.97 4.65
C ASP A 257 0.96 21.51 5.89
N GLY A 258 0.22 22.07 6.84
CA GLY A 258 0.73 22.58 8.11
C GLY A 258 0.94 21.52 9.19
N ASP A 259 0.90 20.21 8.87
CA ASP A 259 1.10 19.15 9.86
C ASP A 259 2.48 19.24 10.55
N ILE A 260 2.44 19.52 11.85
CA ILE A 260 3.63 19.69 12.69
C ILE A 260 4.40 18.37 12.81
N SER A 261 3.70 17.23 12.86
CA SER A 261 4.32 15.92 13.01
C SER A 261 5.19 15.57 11.80
N SER A 262 4.65 15.76 10.59
CA SER A 262 5.39 15.57 9.35
C SER A 262 6.56 16.55 9.23
N PHE A 263 6.36 17.83 9.56
CA PHE A 263 7.44 18.81 9.52
C PHE A 263 8.58 18.46 10.47
N GLN A 264 8.26 18.06 11.72
CA GLN A 264 9.27 17.64 12.69
C GLN A 264 10.08 16.45 12.18
N LYS A 265 9.44 15.46 11.56
CA LYS A 265 10.16 14.32 10.94
C LYS A 265 11.13 14.79 9.86
N VAL A 266 10.73 15.72 8.99
CA VAL A 266 11.62 16.30 7.96
C VAL A 266 12.81 17.05 8.57
N LEU A 267 12.60 17.80 9.65
CA LEU A 267 13.69 18.47 10.37
C LEU A 267 14.68 17.46 10.99
N GLU A 268 14.17 16.33 11.52
CA GLU A 268 15.01 15.24 12.02
C GLU A 268 15.79 14.54 10.90
N MET A 269 15.17 14.34 9.73
CA MET A 269 15.85 13.82 8.54
C MET A 269 17.04 14.70 8.16
N LYS A 270 16.84 16.03 8.10
CA LYS A 270 17.89 17.00 7.77
C LYS A 270 18.94 17.19 8.86
N GLY A 271 18.67 16.73 10.09
CA GLY A 271 19.59 16.86 11.22
C GLY A 271 19.58 18.23 11.92
N ILE A 272 18.47 18.97 11.83
CA ILE A 272 18.32 20.25 12.53
C ILE A 272 18.26 20.03 14.04
N ARG A 273 18.95 20.86 14.83
CA ARG A 273 19.05 20.71 16.28
C ARG A 273 17.72 21.01 16.98
N LYS A 274 17.42 20.31 18.09
CA LYS A 274 16.15 20.44 18.82
C LYS A 274 15.74 21.89 19.18
N PRO A 275 16.63 22.78 19.65
CA PRO A 275 16.27 24.18 19.91
C PRO A 275 15.81 24.93 18.65
N GLU A 276 16.49 24.71 17.52
CA GLU A 276 16.14 25.30 16.23
C GLU A 276 14.84 24.73 15.67
N GLN A 277 14.58 23.43 15.91
CA GLN A 277 13.31 22.80 15.54
C GLN A 277 12.12 23.52 16.18
N ALA A 278 12.21 23.85 17.48
CA ALA A 278 11.13 24.55 18.19
C ALA A 278 10.83 25.92 17.54
N HIS A 279 11.87 26.68 17.16
CA HIS A 279 11.71 27.95 16.46
C HIS A 279 11.04 27.78 15.09
N LEU A 280 11.46 26.78 14.32
CA LEU A 280 10.89 26.49 13.00
C LEU A 280 9.43 26.03 13.08
N ILE A 281 9.07 25.25 14.10
CA ILE A 281 7.68 24.81 14.33
C ILE A 281 6.79 26.00 14.64
N GLU A 282 7.22 26.92 15.51
CA GLU A 282 6.47 28.15 15.78
C GLU A 282 6.33 29.02 14.52
N ARG A 283 7.37 29.05 13.68
CA ARG A 283 7.32 29.74 12.39
C ARG A 283 6.33 29.09 11.43
N LEU A 284 6.31 27.75 11.34
CA LEU A 284 5.37 27.00 10.53
C LEU A 284 3.93 27.34 10.90
N LYS A 285 3.60 27.33 12.19
CA LYS A 285 2.26 27.68 12.68
C LYS A 285 1.82 29.07 12.21
N ARG A 286 2.70 30.07 12.31
CA ARG A 286 2.42 31.46 11.89
C ARG A 286 2.23 31.59 10.38
N GLU A 287 3.13 31.03 9.58
CA GLU A 287 3.05 31.14 8.12
C GLU A 287 1.86 30.34 7.56
N HIS A 288 1.56 29.16 8.12
CA HIS A 288 0.38 28.37 7.74
C HIS A 288 -0.93 29.09 8.11
N ALA A 289 -1.02 29.68 9.31
CA ALA A 289 -2.19 30.48 9.69
C ALA A 289 -2.41 31.68 8.76
N ALA A 290 -1.33 32.34 8.32
CA ALA A 290 -1.42 33.44 7.35
C ALA A 290 -1.95 33.00 5.98
N ILE A 291 -1.54 31.81 5.49
CA ILE A 291 -2.05 31.23 4.23
C ILE A 291 -3.54 30.91 4.33
N ILE A 292 -3.99 30.37 5.46
CA ILE A 292 -5.41 30.07 5.69
C ILE A 292 -6.22 31.38 5.72
N ALA A 293 -5.73 32.39 6.45
CA ALA A 293 -6.40 33.69 6.53
C ALA A 293 -6.52 34.36 5.15
N SER A 294 -5.48 34.29 4.31
CA SER A 294 -5.53 34.87 2.96
C SER A 294 -6.55 34.15 2.07
N HIS A 295 -6.64 32.81 2.15
CA HIS A 295 -7.65 32.05 1.40
C HIS A 295 -9.07 32.38 1.85
N GLN A 296 -9.30 32.52 3.15
CA GLN A 296 -10.61 32.89 3.69
C GLN A 296 -11.04 34.29 3.23
N GLN A 297 -10.13 35.26 3.19
CA GLN A 297 -10.39 36.60 2.67
C GLN A 297 -10.73 36.59 1.18
N GLN A 298 -10.05 35.75 0.37
CA GLN A 298 -10.35 35.62 -1.05
C GLN A 298 -11.73 35.00 -1.31
N ILE A 299 -12.15 34.02 -0.50
CA ILE A 299 -13.48 33.42 -0.60
C ILE A 299 -14.58 34.41 -0.20
N GLN A 300 -14.33 35.30 0.77
CA GLN A 300 -15.31 36.31 1.20
C GLN A 300 -15.46 37.48 0.21
N GLN A 301 -14.53 37.62 -0.74
CA GLN A 301 -14.55 38.67 -1.77
C GLN A 301 -15.09 38.18 -3.13
N GLN A 302 -15.46 36.90 -3.24
CA GLN A 302 -16.11 36.29 -4.40
C GLN A 302 -17.57 35.98 -4.10
#